data_AF-A0A3M1HNA2-F1
#
_entry.id   AF-A0A3M1HNA2-F1
#
_cell.length_a   1.000
_cell.length_b   1.000
_cell.length_c   1.000
_cell.angle_alpha   90.00
_cell.angle_beta   90.00
_cell.angle_gamma   90.00
#
_symmetry.space_group_name_H-M   'P 1'
#
loop_
_entity.id
_entity.type
_entity.pdbx_description
1 polymer ?
#
loop_
_entity_poly.entity_id
_entity_poly.type
_entity_poly.pdbx_seq_one_letter_code
_entity_poly.pdbx_strand_id
1 'polypeptide(L)'
;MVERLLRFLDKHQRWFGWPLIVGASLFSLLLALAKPTIIEQIELKTLDERFRLRGPMLAPKNVVIVAIDDESIAKLGRWPWPRATMARLIEALFARYHARAVGLDIVFSEASRNPLHESAEIAKKMDAPAELLAWLRAHTEKADPDAALAQVAHRYRDRLVLGYFFYPDPRKAPAIVRAHFDQEAKKLKTSAMSVRIEGGKRLIGPPEMRAIEGNIAPLASSGAAQGFFNFFPDSDGMVRRVPLVARIGDVGYPNLDLQLLRAGMGWPEAIVRAGPAGVDGIQIANHRIPTDETGKMLLNHYGPRGSFAHVPAWR
;
A
#
# COMPACT_ATOMS: atom_id res chain seq x y z
N MET A 1 55.19 33.73 20.37
CA MET A 1 54.52 33.15 19.17
C MET A 1 53.00 33.30 19.27
N VAL A 2 52.40 32.88 20.39
CA VAL A 2 50.95 33.00 20.66
C VAL A 2 50.42 34.44 20.59
N GLU A 3 51.11 35.42 21.17
CA GLU A 3 50.71 36.84 21.09
C GLU A 3 50.74 37.47 19.69
N ARG A 4 51.60 36.97 18.79
CA ARG A 4 51.63 37.43 17.39
C ARG A 4 50.47 36.83 16.61
N LEU A 5 50.10 35.58 16.91
CA LEU A 5 48.96 34.90 16.32
C LEU A 5 47.64 35.55 16.77
N LEU A 6 47.51 35.88 18.07
CA LEU A 6 46.32 36.54 18.61
C LEU A 6 46.14 37.95 18.04
N ARG A 7 47.21 38.76 17.93
CA ARG A 7 47.15 40.08 17.28
C ARG A 7 46.85 40.01 15.79
N PHE A 8 47.31 38.97 15.10
CA PHE A 8 46.98 38.73 13.68
C PHE A 8 45.51 38.35 13.50
N LEU A 9 44.98 37.48 14.38
CA LEU A 9 43.58 37.07 14.40
C LEU A 9 42.66 38.25 14.73
N ASP A 10 42.97 39.07 15.73
CA ASP A 10 42.21 40.28 16.08
C ASP A 10 42.17 41.29 14.92
N LYS A 11 43.32 41.53 14.27
CA LYS A 11 43.45 42.50 13.17
C LYS A 11 42.67 42.08 11.93
N HIS A 12 42.53 40.77 11.70
CA HIS A 12 41.84 40.20 10.53
C HIS A 12 40.52 39.51 10.89
N GLN A 13 40.03 39.64 12.12
CA GLN A 13 38.80 39.00 12.61
C GLN A 13 37.57 39.37 11.79
N ARG A 14 37.51 40.62 11.29
CA ARG A 14 36.42 41.09 10.42
C ARG A 14 36.53 40.56 8.98
N TRP A 15 37.74 40.23 8.53
CA TRP A 15 38.05 39.70 7.19
C TRP A 15 37.96 38.17 7.13
N PHE A 16 38.15 37.47 8.24
CA PHE A 16 37.96 36.02 8.33
C PHE A 16 36.56 35.64 8.84
N GLY A 17 35.98 36.40 9.78
CA GLY A 17 34.70 36.03 10.41
C GLY A 17 33.52 36.05 9.44
N TRP A 18 33.26 37.20 8.79
CA TRP A 18 32.10 37.35 7.91
C TRP A 18 32.18 36.46 6.66
N PRO A 19 33.30 36.40 5.92
CA PRO A 19 33.40 35.50 4.77
C PRO A 19 33.34 34.02 5.14
N LEU A 20 33.86 33.62 6.31
CA LEU A 20 33.74 32.23 6.77
C LEU A 20 32.30 31.88 7.16
N ILE A 21 31.59 32.77 7.86
CA ILE A 21 30.17 32.57 8.20
C ILE A 21 29.32 32.51 6.92
N VAL A 22 29.54 33.44 5.99
CA VAL A 22 28.84 33.47 4.70
C VAL A 22 29.18 32.21 3.89
N GLY A 23 30.46 31.81 3.85
CA GLY A 23 30.92 30.62 3.16
C GLY A 23 30.34 29.33 3.76
N ALA A 24 30.36 29.19 5.09
CA ALA A 24 29.76 28.06 5.79
C ALA A 24 28.23 28.03 5.64
N SER A 25 27.56 29.19 5.67
CA SER A 25 26.11 29.29 5.46
C SER A 25 25.74 28.93 4.02
N LEU A 26 26.50 29.42 3.03
CA LEU A 26 26.30 29.08 1.63
C LEU A 26 26.60 27.61 1.38
N PHE A 27 27.65 27.05 1.98
CA PHE A 27 27.96 25.63 1.90
C PHE A 27 26.87 24.77 2.56
N SER A 28 26.38 25.15 3.73
CA SER A 28 25.25 24.50 4.40
C SER A 28 23.97 24.59 3.57
N LEU A 29 23.71 25.73 2.94
CA LEU A 29 22.58 25.91 2.02
C LEU A 29 22.75 25.04 0.78
N LEU A 30 23.94 24.98 0.18
CA LEU A 30 24.25 24.12 -0.96
C LEU A 30 24.09 22.65 -0.60
N LEU A 31 24.55 22.21 0.58
CA LEU A 31 24.32 20.84 1.07
C LEU A 31 22.83 20.55 1.27
N ALA A 32 22.08 21.49 1.86
CA ALA A 32 20.64 21.35 2.05
C ALA A 32 19.87 21.28 0.72
N LEU A 33 20.31 22.03 -0.29
CA LEU A 33 19.71 22.03 -1.63
C LEU A 33 20.16 20.81 -2.45
N ALA A 34 21.42 20.39 -2.33
CA ALA A 34 21.97 19.27 -3.09
C ALA A 34 21.51 17.90 -2.58
N LYS A 35 21.07 17.81 -1.32
CA LYS A 35 20.67 16.56 -0.65
C LYS A 35 21.61 15.39 -1.01
N PRO A 36 22.92 15.51 -0.75
CA PRO A 36 23.87 14.50 -1.19
C PRO A 36 23.54 13.16 -0.54
N THR A 37 23.55 12.10 -1.35
CA THR A 37 23.19 10.73 -0.96
C THR A 37 23.96 10.22 0.27
N ILE A 38 25.15 10.77 0.54
CA ILE A 38 25.95 10.41 1.71
C ILE A 38 25.29 10.78 3.04
N ILE A 39 24.59 11.92 3.12
CA ILE A 39 23.91 12.35 4.34
C ILE A 39 22.71 11.42 4.62
N GLU A 40 21.94 11.13 3.58
CA GLU A 40 20.82 10.18 3.64
C GLU A 40 21.32 8.79 4.11
N GLN A 41 22.42 8.28 3.55
CA GLN A 41 22.97 7.00 3.97
C GLN A 41 23.42 6.98 5.44
N ILE A 42 23.98 8.09 5.95
CA ILE A 42 24.32 8.21 7.36
C ILE A 42 23.06 8.20 8.22
N GLU A 43 22.01 8.92 7.82
CA GLU A 43 20.71 8.91 8.51
C GLU A 43 20.12 7.49 8.55
N LEU A 44 20.10 6.78 7.41
CA LEU A 44 19.56 5.41 7.33
C LEU A 44 20.36 4.44 8.20
N LYS A 45 21.69 4.51 8.19
CA LYS A 45 22.54 3.67 9.05
C LYS A 45 22.33 3.96 10.54
N THR A 46 22.26 5.24 10.92
CA THR A 46 22.01 5.60 12.32
C THR A 46 20.61 5.21 12.78
N LEU A 47 19.61 5.27 11.90
CA LEU A 47 18.27 4.75 12.15
C LEU A 47 18.30 3.24 12.42
N ASP A 48 19.06 2.47 11.64
CA ASP A 48 19.20 1.02 11.84
C ASP A 48 19.90 0.67 13.15
N GLU A 49 20.94 1.42 13.53
CA GLU A 49 21.58 1.26 14.84
C GLU A 49 20.60 1.57 15.98
N ARG A 50 19.75 2.58 15.85
CA ARG A 50 18.72 2.88 16.85
C ARG A 50 17.73 1.73 17.01
N PHE A 51 17.34 1.07 15.92
CA PHE A 51 16.48 -0.12 16.01
C PHE A 51 17.20 -1.31 16.64
N ARG A 52 18.49 -1.52 16.32
CA ARG A 52 19.30 -2.58 16.95
C ARG A 52 19.50 -2.35 18.45
N LEU A 53 19.83 -1.12 18.84
CA LEU A 53 20.00 -0.74 20.25
C LEU A 53 18.69 -0.85 21.04
N ARG A 54 17.54 -0.52 20.43
CA ARG A 54 16.22 -0.72 21.04
C ARG A 54 15.91 -2.20 21.29
N GLY A 55 16.34 -3.08 20.39
CA GLY A 55 16.01 -4.51 20.43
C GLY A 55 14.60 -4.83 19.91
N PRO A 56 14.21 -6.13 19.95
CA PRO A 56 12.90 -6.58 19.49
C PRO A 56 11.78 -6.07 20.40
N MET A 57 10.60 -5.85 19.82
CA MET A 57 9.40 -5.42 20.53
C MET A 57 8.37 -6.55 20.51
N LEU A 58 7.58 -6.68 21.57
CA LEU A 58 6.49 -7.63 21.59
C LEU A 58 5.44 -7.25 20.53
N ALA A 59 5.21 -8.15 19.58
CA ALA A 59 4.17 -7.96 18.58
C ALA A 59 2.79 -7.99 19.25
N PRO A 60 1.87 -7.11 18.82
CA PRO A 60 0.54 -7.07 19.40
C PRO A 60 -0.26 -8.32 19.00
N LYS A 61 -0.98 -8.91 19.96
CA LYS A 61 -1.69 -10.19 19.79
C LYS A 61 -2.98 -10.11 18.97
N ASN A 62 -3.44 -8.89 18.66
CA ASN A 62 -4.66 -8.63 17.90
C ASN A 62 -4.42 -8.55 16.38
N VAL A 63 -3.20 -8.84 15.91
CA VAL A 63 -2.86 -8.93 14.49
C VAL A 63 -2.38 -10.34 14.20
N VAL A 64 -3.01 -10.98 13.21
CA VAL A 64 -2.69 -12.34 12.77
C VAL A 64 -2.47 -12.32 11.26
N ILE A 65 -1.38 -12.94 10.82
CA ILE A 65 -1.06 -13.13 9.40
C ILE A 65 -1.56 -14.51 8.99
N VAL A 66 -2.50 -14.54 8.05
CA VAL A 66 -2.95 -15.77 7.40
C VAL A 66 -2.02 -16.03 6.22
N ALA A 67 -1.14 -17.02 6.36
CA ALA A 67 -0.04 -17.24 5.43
C ALA A 67 -0.46 -18.14 4.26
N ILE A 68 -0.08 -17.72 3.05
CA ILE A 68 -0.01 -18.61 1.88
C ILE A 68 1.38 -19.24 1.91
N ASP A 69 1.51 -20.32 2.67
CA ASP A 69 2.76 -21.06 2.86
C ASP A 69 2.76 -22.40 2.12
N ASP A 70 3.90 -23.09 2.14
CA ASP A 70 4.08 -24.37 1.46
C ASP A 70 3.10 -25.44 1.98
N GLU A 71 2.76 -25.41 3.27
CA GLU A 71 1.78 -26.34 3.84
C GLU A 71 0.36 -26.07 3.29
N SER A 72 -0.01 -24.80 3.18
CA SER A 72 -1.29 -24.38 2.60
C SER A 72 -1.36 -24.70 1.12
N ILE A 73 -0.28 -24.51 0.36
CA ILE A 73 -0.20 -24.89 -1.05
C ILE A 73 -0.30 -26.41 -1.22
N ALA A 74 0.37 -27.19 -0.36
CA ALA A 74 0.30 -28.65 -0.40
C ALA A 74 -1.12 -29.18 -0.13
N LYS A 75 -1.89 -28.50 0.74
CA LYS A 75 -3.24 -28.93 1.14
C LYS A 75 -4.37 -28.36 0.29
N LEU A 76 -4.27 -27.10 -0.14
CA LEU A 76 -5.32 -26.39 -0.89
C LEU A 76 -5.07 -26.38 -2.40
N GLY A 77 -3.88 -26.78 -2.85
CA GLY A 77 -3.48 -26.81 -4.24
C GLY A 77 -2.63 -25.61 -4.65
N ARG A 78 -2.26 -25.59 -5.94
CA ARG A 78 -1.34 -24.61 -6.51
C ARG A 78 -1.92 -23.19 -6.45
N TRP A 79 -1.06 -22.24 -6.06
CA TRP A 79 -1.35 -20.80 -6.15
C TRP A 79 -1.28 -20.30 -7.62
N PRO A 80 -2.17 -19.40 -8.07
CA PRO A 80 -3.29 -18.79 -7.34
C PRO A 80 -4.45 -19.77 -7.09
N TRP A 81 -5.02 -19.72 -5.88
CA TRP A 81 -6.14 -20.60 -5.54
C TRP A 81 -7.42 -20.24 -6.30
N PRO A 82 -8.31 -21.22 -6.55
CA PRO A 82 -9.63 -20.96 -7.11
C PRO A 82 -10.43 -19.95 -6.27
N ARG A 83 -11.25 -19.12 -6.92
CA ARG A 83 -12.09 -18.12 -6.25
C ARG A 83 -13.00 -18.70 -5.18
N ALA A 84 -13.50 -19.92 -5.39
CA ALA A 84 -14.27 -20.67 -4.39
C ALA A 84 -13.47 -20.99 -3.12
N THR A 85 -12.16 -21.25 -3.23
CA THR A 85 -11.28 -21.43 -2.07
C THR A 85 -11.05 -20.11 -1.35
N MET A 86 -10.81 -19.01 -2.09
CA MET A 86 -10.72 -17.68 -1.49
C MET A 86 -12.01 -17.27 -0.77
N ALA A 87 -13.18 -17.54 -1.37
CA ALA A 87 -14.48 -17.26 -0.79
C ALA A 87 -14.69 -18.02 0.52
N ARG A 88 -14.38 -19.33 0.54
CA ARG A 88 -14.44 -20.16 1.76
C ARG A 88 -13.47 -19.68 2.85
N LEU A 89 -12.27 -19.25 2.47
CA LEU A 89 -11.30 -18.69 3.42
C LEU A 89 -11.84 -17.42 4.07
N ILE A 90 -12.33 -16.46 3.27
CA ILE A 90 -12.90 -15.21 3.78
C ILE A 90 -14.12 -15.48 4.69
N GLU A 91 -15.02 -16.37 4.27
CA GLU A 91 -16.16 -16.82 5.09
C GLU A 91 -15.69 -17.42 6.41
N ALA A 92 -14.69 -18.30 6.41
CA ALA A 92 -14.18 -18.89 7.65
C ALA A 92 -13.59 -17.83 8.60
N LEU A 93 -12.83 -16.87 8.08
CA LEU A 93 -12.23 -15.79 8.88
C LEU A 93 -13.30 -14.96 9.61
N PHE A 94 -14.42 -14.66 8.96
CA PHE A 94 -15.48 -13.86 9.57
C PHE A 94 -16.50 -14.68 10.36
N ALA A 95 -17.00 -15.79 9.81
CA ALA A 95 -18.09 -16.57 10.40
C ALA A 95 -17.61 -17.48 11.53
N ARG A 96 -16.43 -18.08 11.41
CA ARG A 96 -15.88 -19.03 12.39
C ARG A 96 -14.88 -18.38 13.34
N TYR A 97 -13.97 -17.57 12.82
CA TYR A 97 -12.91 -16.95 13.61
C TYR A 97 -13.24 -15.54 14.09
N HIS A 98 -14.37 -14.98 13.65
CA HIS A 98 -14.87 -13.66 14.08
C HIS A 98 -13.86 -12.51 13.90
N ALA A 99 -12.97 -12.61 12.90
CA ALA A 99 -11.94 -11.62 12.62
C ALA A 99 -12.55 -10.22 12.45
N ARG A 100 -12.15 -9.24 13.27
CA ARG A 100 -12.80 -7.91 13.28
C ARG A 100 -12.77 -7.24 11.90
N ALA A 101 -11.64 -7.34 11.21
CA ALA A 101 -11.49 -6.92 9.82
C ALA A 101 -10.45 -7.83 9.14
N VAL A 102 -10.51 -7.92 7.80
CA VAL A 102 -9.58 -8.71 6.98
C VAL A 102 -9.11 -7.83 5.81
N GLY A 103 -7.79 -7.76 5.62
CA GLY A 103 -7.18 -7.14 4.46
C GLY A 103 -6.55 -8.21 3.58
N LEU A 104 -6.77 -8.13 2.26
CA LEU A 104 -6.14 -9.04 1.30
C LEU A 104 -4.94 -8.34 0.66
N ASP A 105 -3.73 -8.77 1.01
CA ASP A 105 -2.49 -8.36 0.34
C ASP A 105 -2.30 -9.12 -0.98
N ILE A 106 -3.35 -9.07 -1.80
CA ILE A 106 -3.50 -9.80 -3.05
C ILE A 106 -4.34 -8.90 -3.97
N VAL A 107 -4.01 -8.91 -5.26
CA VAL A 107 -4.81 -8.28 -6.30
C VAL A 107 -5.46 -9.35 -7.18
N PHE A 108 -6.74 -9.15 -7.51
CA PHE A 108 -7.47 -9.99 -8.45
C PHE A 108 -7.60 -9.28 -9.80
N SER A 109 -6.49 -9.12 -10.52
CA SER A 109 -6.43 -8.33 -11.76
C SER A 109 -7.00 -9.02 -13.00
N GLU A 110 -7.11 -10.35 -12.95
CA GLU A 110 -7.62 -11.16 -14.06
C GLU A 110 -8.87 -11.96 -13.66
N ALA A 111 -9.76 -12.14 -14.63
CA ALA A 111 -10.93 -12.99 -14.48
C ALA A 111 -10.50 -14.44 -14.27
N SER A 112 -11.19 -15.14 -13.36
CA SER A 112 -10.94 -16.55 -13.14
C SER A 112 -11.46 -17.37 -14.33
N ARG A 113 -10.72 -18.43 -14.68
CA ARG A 113 -11.18 -19.39 -15.70
C ARG A 113 -12.48 -20.04 -15.24
N ASN A 114 -13.46 -20.08 -16.13
CA ASN A 114 -14.73 -20.75 -15.90
C ASN A 114 -14.83 -21.98 -16.83
N PRO A 115 -14.67 -23.22 -16.32
CA PRO A 115 -14.72 -24.42 -17.15
C PRO A 115 -16.02 -24.58 -17.92
N LEU A 116 -17.15 -24.11 -17.40
CA LEU A 116 -18.43 -24.15 -18.13
C LEU A 116 -18.46 -23.16 -19.29
N HIS A 117 -17.87 -21.98 -19.12
CA HIS A 117 -17.70 -21.04 -20.23
C HIS A 117 -16.80 -21.64 -21.32
N GLU A 118 -15.69 -22.25 -20.94
CA GLU A 118 -14.78 -22.88 -21.91
C GLU A 118 -15.46 -24.05 -22.64
N SER A 119 -16.22 -24.85 -21.90
CA SER A 119 -17.01 -25.96 -22.45
C SER A 119 -18.09 -25.44 -23.42
N ALA A 120 -18.74 -24.33 -23.11
CA ALA A 120 -19.73 -23.69 -23.98
C ALA A 120 -19.11 -23.21 -25.30
N GLU A 121 -17.91 -22.62 -25.24
CA GLU A 121 -17.18 -22.18 -26.44
C GLU A 121 -16.71 -23.36 -27.30
N ILE A 122 -16.25 -24.46 -26.68
CA ILE A 122 -15.87 -25.68 -27.40
C ILE A 122 -17.10 -26.32 -28.05
N ALA A 123 -18.18 -26.50 -27.29
CA ALA A 123 -19.43 -27.07 -27.79
C ALA A 123 -19.99 -26.26 -28.98
N LYS A 124 -19.89 -24.93 -28.92
CA LYS A 124 -20.29 -24.03 -30.02
C LYS A 124 -19.43 -24.24 -31.26
N LYS A 125 -18.11 -24.42 -31.12
CA LYS A 125 -17.19 -24.69 -32.24
C LYS A 125 -17.40 -26.06 -32.87
N MET A 126 -17.93 -27.02 -32.11
CA MET A 126 -18.24 -28.38 -32.56
C MET A 126 -19.66 -28.54 -33.10
N ASP A 127 -20.41 -27.44 -33.26
CA ASP A 127 -21.81 -27.46 -33.70
C ASP A 127 -22.70 -28.38 -32.83
N ALA A 128 -22.47 -28.35 -31.52
CA ALA A 128 -23.21 -29.17 -30.57
C ALA A 128 -24.71 -28.81 -30.53
N PRO A 129 -25.58 -29.76 -30.12
CA PRO A 129 -27.03 -29.54 -30.07
C PRO A 129 -27.44 -28.29 -29.29
N ALA A 130 -28.48 -27.62 -29.76
CA ALA A 130 -28.97 -26.37 -29.18
C ALA A 130 -29.36 -26.52 -27.70
N GLU A 131 -29.90 -27.68 -27.28
CA GLU A 131 -30.22 -27.92 -25.88
C GLU A 131 -28.97 -27.91 -24.99
N LEU A 132 -27.86 -28.49 -25.44
CA LEU A 132 -26.61 -28.51 -24.69
C LEU A 132 -26.02 -27.11 -24.56
N LEU A 133 -26.04 -26.31 -25.64
CA LEU A 133 -25.56 -24.92 -25.61
C LEU A 133 -26.42 -24.06 -24.67
N ALA A 134 -27.74 -24.25 -24.67
CA ALA A 134 -28.65 -23.57 -23.76
C ALA A 134 -28.38 -23.98 -22.30
N TRP A 135 -28.19 -25.28 -22.04
CA TRP A 135 -27.86 -25.79 -20.72
C TRP A 135 -26.53 -25.23 -20.20
N LEU A 136 -25.48 -25.24 -21.03
CA LEU A 136 -24.15 -24.72 -20.65
C LEU A 136 -24.19 -23.23 -20.33
N ARG A 137 -24.88 -22.41 -21.14
CA ARG A 137 -25.03 -20.97 -20.88
C ARG A 137 -25.76 -20.71 -19.55
N ALA A 138 -26.90 -21.38 -19.33
CA ALA A 138 -27.69 -21.21 -18.13
C ALA A 138 -26.96 -21.61 -16.83
N HIS A 139 -26.01 -22.55 -16.91
CA HIS A 139 -25.20 -22.97 -15.76
C HIS A 139 -23.90 -22.17 -15.63
N THR A 140 -23.36 -21.62 -16.72
CA THR A 140 -22.15 -20.78 -16.70
C THR A 140 -22.35 -19.54 -15.85
N GLU A 141 -23.48 -18.84 -16.01
CA GLU A 141 -23.82 -17.64 -15.23
C GLU A 141 -24.00 -17.96 -13.74
N LYS A 142 -24.60 -19.11 -13.41
CA LYS A 142 -24.82 -19.55 -12.03
C LYS A 142 -23.53 -20.00 -11.34
N ALA A 143 -22.58 -20.53 -12.09
CA ALA A 143 -21.32 -21.06 -11.59
C ALA A 143 -20.15 -20.10 -11.81
N ASP A 144 -20.41 -18.79 -11.93
CA ASP A 144 -19.35 -17.80 -12.08
C ASP A 144 -18.50 -17.70 -10.80
N PRO A 145 -17.23 -18.11 -10.84
CA PRO A 145 -16.35 -18.10 -9.67
C PRO A 145 -16.04 -16.69 -9.17
N ASP A 146 -15.95 -15.70 -10.06
CA ASP A 146 -15.66 -14.31 -9.70
C ASP A 146 -16.90 -13.66 -9.07
N ALA A 147 -18.09 -13.95 -9.61
CA ALA A 147 -19.34 -13.51 -9.01
C ALA A 147 -19.54 -14.09 -7.61
N ALA A 148 -19.21 -15.37 -7.39
CA ALA A 148 -19.29 -16.00 -6.08
C ALA A 148 -18.36 -15.32 -5.04
N LEU A 149 -17.11 -15.03 -5.43
CA LEU A 149 -16.20 -14.30 -4.54
C LEU A 149 -16.67 -12.85 -4.30
N ALA A 150 -17.21 -12.19 -5.33
CA ALA A 150 -17.77 -10.85 -5.20
C ALA A 150 -18.98 -10.79 -4.26
N GLN A 151 -19.83 -11.83 -4.23
CA GLN A 151 -20.93 -11.93 -3.27
C GLN A 151 -20.42 -12.04 -1.82
N VAL A 152 -19.38 -12.83 -1.58
CA VAL A 152 -18.73 -12.90 -0.25
C VAL A 152 -18.10 -11.57 0.11
N ALA A 153 -17.40 -10.92 -0.83
CA ALA A 153 -16.83 -9.60 -0.62
C ALA A 153 -17.91 -8.55 -0.28
N HIS A 154 -19.04 -8.59 -0.97
CA HIS A 154 -20.18 -7.71 -0.71
C HIS A 154 -20.82 -7.95 0.66
N ARG A 155 -20.96 -9.22 1.06
CA ARG A 155 -21.48 -9.62 2.37
C ARG A 155 -20.64 -9.04 3.51
N TYR A 156 -19.32 -9.02 3.34
CA TYR A 156 -18.38 -8.53 4.34
C TYR A 156 -17.78 -7.16 4.02
N ARG A 157 -18.41 -6.37 3.13
CA ARG A 157 -17.86 -5.11 2.62
C ARG A 157 -17.45 -4.10 3.70
N ASP A 158 -18.12 -4.13 4.85
CA ASP A 158 -17.85 -3.23 5.97
C ASP A 158 -16.64 -3.67 6.82
N ARG A 159 -16.06 -4.85 6.55
CA ARG A 159 -14.96 -5.44 7.33
C ARG A 159 -13.85 -6.02 6.47
N LEU A 160 -14.08 -6.16 5.16
CA LEU A 160 -13.13 -6.65 4.18
C LEU A 160 -12.51 -5.48 3.42
N VAL A 161 -11.19 -5.52 3.24
CA VAL A 161 -10.44 -4.58 2.40
C VAL A 161 -9.71 -5.35 1.31
N LEU A 162 -9.94 -4.96 0.06
CA LEU A 162 -9.28 -5.53 -1.10
C LEU A 162 -7.98 -4.78 -1.41
N GLY A 163 -6.93 -5.54 -1.70
CA GLY A 163 -5.66 -4.99 -2.14
C GLY A 163 -5.67 -4.59 -3.61
N TYR A 164 -4.84 -3.62 -3.96
CA TYR A 164 -4.41 -3.34 -5.32
C TYR A 164 -2.99 -2.78 -5.30
N PHE A 165 -2.40 -2.59 -6.47
CA PHE A 165 -1.15 -1.85 -6.56
C PHE A 165 -1.15 -0.91 -7.76
N PHE A 166 -0.20 0.02 -7.78
CA PHE A 166 -0.08 1.00 -8.84
C PHE A 166 1.38 1.18 -9.27
N TYR A 167 1.56 1.81 -10.41
CA TYR A 167 2.87 2.17 -10.94
C TYR A 167 3.00 3.70 -10.94
N PRO A 168 3.96 4.26 -10.18
CA PRO A 168 4.27 5.69 -10.27
C PRO A 168 4.89 6.08 -11.60
N ASP A 169 5.66 5.18 -12.21
CA ASP A 169 6.15 5.33 -13.58
C ASP A 169 5.33 4.43 -14.51
N PRO A 170 4.44 5.00 -15.33
CA PRO A 170 3.58 4.20 -16.21
C PRO A 170 4.41 3.37 -17.18
N ARG A 171 5.64 3.77 -17.54
CA ARG A 171 6.51 2.99 -18.45
C ARG A 171 6.87 1.61 -17.91
N LYS A 172 6.82 1.43 -16.59
CA LYS A 172 7.06 0.15 -15.90
C LYS A 172 5.79 -0.72 -15.83
N ALA A 173 4.63 -0.18 -16.16
CA ALA A 173 3.37 -0.92 -16.15
C ALA A 173 3.14 -1.67 -17.48
N PRO A 174 2.48 -2.83 -17.45
CA PRO A 174 2.00 -3.51 -18.67
C PRO A 174 1.14 -2.58 -19.54
N ALA A 175 1.17 -2.79 -20.86
CA ALA A 175 0.44 -1.93 -21.81
C ALA A 175 -1.07 -1.86 -21.53
N ILE A 176 -1.66 -3.01 -21.16
CA ILE A 176 -3.08 -3.09 -20.79
C ILE A 176 -3.39 -2.25 -19.56
N VAL A 177 -2.57 -2.33 -18.51
CA VAL A 177 -2.74 -1.56 -17.26
C VAL A 177 -2.69 -0.05 -17.52
N ARG A 178 -1.78 0.41 -18.40
CA ARG A 178 -1.72 1.83 -18.79
C ARG A 178 -2.97 2.28 -19.54
N ALA A 179 -3.46 1.46 -20.46
CA ALA A 179 -4.60 1.80 -21.32
C ALA A 179 -5.91 1.94 -20.54
N HIS A 180 -6.03 1.28 -19.39
CA HIS A 180 -7.24 1.26 -18.57
C HIS A 180 -7.17 2.15 -17.31
N PHE A 181 -6.17 3.03 -17.18
CA PHE A 181 -5.99 3.86 -15.98
C PHE A 181 -7.27 4.62 -15.56
N ASP A 182 -7.95 5.29 -16.49
CA ASP A 182 -9.16 6.05 -16.17
C ASP A 182 -10.32 5.16 -15.69
N GLN A 183 -10.39 3.92 -16.18
CA GLN A 183 -11.41 2.96 -15.76
C GLN A 183 -11.13 2.47 -14.35
N GLU A 184 -9.87 2.13 -14.05
CA GLU A 184 -9.44 1.73 -12.71
C GLU A 184 -9.59 2.88 -11.70
N ALA A 185 -9.18 4.09 -12.06
CA ALA A 185 -9.34 5.28 -11.23
C ALA A 185 -10.81 5.54 -10.86
N LYS A 186 -11.75 5.29 -11.78
CA LYS A 186 -13.20 5.39 -11.48
C LYS A 186 -13.65 4.35 -10.45
N LYS A 187 -13.17 3.11 -10.53
CA LYS A 187 -13.49 2.05 -9.56
C LYS A 187 -13.01 2.39 -8.15
N LEU A 188 -11.89 3.09 -8.03
CA LEU A 188 -11.31 3.45 -6.73
C LEU A 188 -11.98 4.65 -6.04
N LYS A 189 -12.79 5.44 -6.74
CA LYS A 189 -13.36 6.70 -6.21
C LYS A 189 -14.08 6.53 -4.86
N THR A 190 -14.74 5.40 -4.64
CA THR A 190 -15.45 5.09 -3.39
C THR A 190 -14.52 4.81 -2.20
N SER A 191 -13.25 4.53 -2.46
CA SER A 191 -12.22 4.26 -1.45
C SER A 191 -11.34 5.49 -1.15
N ALA A 192 -11.63 6.63 -1.77
CA ALA A 192 -10.88 7.87 -1.54
C ALA A 192 -11.03 8.40 -0.11
N MET A 193 -10.02 9.13 0.35
CA MET A 193 -10.01 9.87 1.61
C MET A 193 -10.18 11.37 1.39
N SER A 194 -10.72 12.05 2.40
CA SER A 194 -10.69 13.51 2.45
C SER A 194 -9.25 13.99 2.68
N VAL A 195 -8.85 14.97 1.88
CA VAL A 195 -7.54 15.62 2.00
C VAL A 195 -7.79 17.04 2.49
N ARG A 196 -7.30 17.37 3.70
CA ARG A 196 -7.36 18.73 4.24
C ARG A 196 -6.03 19.42 3.99
N ILE A 197 -6.07 20.46 3.16
CA ILE A 197 -4.90 21.26 2.82
C ILE A 197 -4.93 22.55 3.64
N GLU A 198 -3.91 22.78 4.45
CA GLU A 198 -3.68 24.04 5.14
C GLU A 198 -2.66 24.86 4.35
N GLY A 199 -3.16 25.67 3.40
CA GLY A 199 -2.38 26.67 2.66
C GLY A 199 -1.57 26.17 1.44
N GLY A 200 -1.59 26.97 0.36
CA GLY A 200 -0.61 26.99 -0.73
C GLY A 200 -0.47 25.75 -1.64
N LYS A 201 0.24 25.93 -2.77
CA LYS A 201 0.69 24.81 -3.62
C LYS A 201 1.75 23.99 -2.86
N ARG A 202 1.68 22.67 -2.94
CA ARG A 202 2.65 21.75 -2.30
C ARG A 202 3.91 21.62 -3.14
N LEU A 203 5.07 21.67 -2.48
CA LEU A 203 6.36 21.35 -3.10
C LEU A 203 6.59 19.84 -3.23
N ILE A 204 6.12 19.07 -2.24
CA ILE A 204 6.29 17.62 -2.13
C ILE A 204 4.95 17.00 -1.73
N GLY A 205 4.69 15.76 -2.13
CA GLY A 205 3.45 15.10 -1.76
C GLY A 205 3.44 13.59 -1.97
N PRO A 206 2.28 12.95 -1.74
CA PRO A 206 2.10 11.52 -1.90
C PRO A 206 2.52 11.01 -3.29
N PRO A 207 2.98 9.74 -3.36
CA PRO A 207 3.24 9.10 -4.64
C PRO A 207 2.00 9.16 -5.52
N GLU A 208 2.21 9.52 -6.78
CA GLU A 208 1.14 9.62 -7.76
C GLU A 208 0.88 8.26 -8.41
N MET A 209 -0.39 7.88 -8.49
CA MET A 209 -0.80 6.71 -9.26
C MET A 209 -0.94 7.11 -10.71
N ARG A 210 -0.11 6.52 -11.58
CA ARG A 210 -0.11 6.81 -13.03
C ARG A 210 -0.49 5.61 -13.89
N ALA A 211 -0.52 4.41 -13.30
CA ALA A 211 -1.18 3.23 -13.83
C ALA A 211 -1.62 2.39 -12.62
N ILE A 212 -2.78 1.76 -12.67
CA ILE A 212 -3.37 1.03 -11.54
C ILE A 212 -3.64 -0.39 -11.99
N GLU A 213 -3.11 -1.36 -11.25
CA GLU A 213 -3.44 -2.76 -11.41
C GLU A 213 -4.41 -3.12 -10.28
N GLY A 214 -5.70 -2.97 -10.60
CA GLY A 214 -6.82 -3.10 -9.67
C GLY A 214 -7.54 -4.44 -9.76
N ASN A 215 -8.62 -4.56 -9.01
CA ASN A 215 -9.45 -5.75 -9.01
C ASN A 215 -10.40 -5.78 -10.23
N ILE A 216 -10.75 -6.99 -10.67
CA ILE A 216 -11.83 -7.22 -11.64
C ILE A 216 -13.13 -6.52 -11.22
N ALA A 217 -13.93 -6.13 -12.21
CA ALA A 217 -15.11 -5.30 -11.98
C ALA A 217 -16.10 -5.86 -10.94
N PRO A 218 -16.41 -7.18 -10.88
CA PRO A 218 -17.30 -7.72 -9.84
C PRO A 218 -16.79 -7.46 -8.41
N LEU A 219 -15.48 -7.58 -8.19
CA LEU A 219 -14.88 -7.36 -6.87
C LEU A 219 -14.75 -5.89 -6.53
N ALA A 220 -14.28 -5.08 -7.48
CA ALA A 220 -14.16 -3.63 -7.29
C ALA A 220 -15.52 -2.96 -6.98
N SER A 221 -16.61 -3.51 -7.53
CA SER A 221 -17.97 -3.04 -7.32
C SER A 221 -18.72 -3.75 -6.17
N SER A 222 -18.06 -4.65 -5.43
CA SER A 222 -18.68 -5.36 -4.30
C SER A 222 -19.05 -4.42 -3.13
N GLY A 223 -18.53 -3.20 -3.12
CA GLY A 223 -18.68 -2.23 -2.04
C GLY A 223 -17.65 -2.36 -0.93
N ALA A 224 -16.80 -3.39 -0.96
CA ALA A 224 -15.65 -3.49 -0.07
C ALA A 224 -14.65 -2.35 -0.35
N ALA A 225 -14.07 -1.79 0.69
CA ALA A 225 -13.04 -0.77 0.53
C ALA A 225 -11.79 -1.35 -0.16
N GLN A 226 -11.06 -0.49 -0.87
CA GLN A 226 -9.81 -0.86 -1.52
C GLN A 226 -8.64 -0.06 -0.94
N GLY A 227 -7.48 -0.68 -0.81
CA GLY A 227 -6.24 -0.03 -0.38
C GLY A 227 -5.02 -0.58 -1.11
N PHE A 228 -4.06 0.29 -1.45
CA PHE A 228 -2.86 -0.15 -2.16
C PHE A 228 -1.84 -0.78 -1.20
N PHE A 229 -0.99 -1.69 -1.66
CA PHE A 229 0.08 -2.31 -0.85
C PHE A 229 1.50 -2.07 -1.40
N ASN A 230 1.66 -1.07 -2.28
CA ASN A 230 2.96 -0.62 -2.74
C ASN A 230 3.91 -0.23 -1.59
N PHE A 231 5.13 -0.75 -1.64
CA PHE A 231 6.26 -0.26 -0.86
C PHE A 231 7.35 0.29 -1.79
N PHE A 232 8.13 1.25 -1.27
CA PHE A 232 9.22 1.87 -2.01
C PHE A 232 10.48 1.76 -1.14
N PRO A 233 11.41 0.86 -1.47
CA PRO A 233 12.66 0.74 -0.73
C PRO A 233 13.43 2.06 -0.70
N ASP A 234 14.19 2.28 0.38
CA ASP A 234 15.16 3.37 0.47
C ASP A 234 16.29 3.16 -0.54
N SER A 235 17.21 4.13 -0.62
CA SER A 235 18.34 4.12 -1.57
C SER A 235 19.27 2.90 -1.44
N ASP A 236 19.25 2.20 -0.31
CA ASP A 236 20.00 0.96 -0.04
C ASP A 236 19.20 -0.33 -0.26
N GLY A 237 17.94 -0.23 -0.71
CA GLY A 237 17.07 -1.36 -0.99
C GLY A 237 16.30 -1.91 0.23
N MET A 238 16.50 -1.37 1.43
CA MET A 238 15.73 -1.78 2.61
C MET A 238 14.42 -0.97 2.73
N VAL A 239 13.38 -1.60 3.25
CA VAL A 239 12.07 -0.96 3.44
C VAL A 239 11.95 -0.50 4.90
N ARG A 240 12.15 0.80 5.15
CA ARG A 240 11.97 1.40 6.49
C ARG A 240 10.70 2.23 6.59
N ARG A 241 10.18 2.71 5.46
CA ARG A 241 9.00 3.58 5.41
C ARG A 241 8.00 3.03 4.40
N VAL A 242 6.71 3.16 4.69
CA VAL A 242 5.63 2.78 3.77
C VAL A 242 4.67 3.94 3.53
N PRO A 243 4.27 4.22 2.28
CA PRO A 243 3.27 5.23 1.98
C PRO A 243 1.92 4.81 2.56
N LEU A 244 1.32 5.69 3.37
CA LEU A 244 -0.04 5.48 3.89
C LEU A 244 -1.11 6.04 2.95
N VAL A 245 -0.71 6.96 2.07
CA VAL A 245 -1.56 7.57 1.06
C VAL A 245 -0.80 7.70 -0.25
N ALA A 246 -1.52 7.56 -1.35
CA ALA A 246 -1.09 7.87 -2.71
C ALA A 246 -2.19 8.72 -3.37
N ARG A 247 -1.91 9.37 -4.50
CA ARG A 247 -2.85 10.34 -5.09
C ARG A 247 -3.16 10.09 -6.55
N ILE A 248 -4.37 10.49 -6.95
CA ILE A 248 -4.77 10.73 -8.35
C ILE A 248 -5.27 12.17 -8.43
N GLY A 249 -4.54 13.04 -9.13
CA GLY A 249 -4.77 14.47 -9.04
C GLY A 249 -4.64 14.96 -7.58
N ASP A 250 -5.68 15.61 -7.08
CA ASP A 250 -5.77 16.15 -5.72
C ASP A 250 -6.45 15.20 -4.70
N VAL A 251 -6.86 14.01 -5.15
CA VAL A 251 -7.56 13.04 -4.31
C VAL A 251 -6.57 12.05 -3.71
N GLY A 252 -6.62 11.88 -2.39
CA GLY A 252 -5.82 10.91 -1.65
C GLY A 252 -6.53 9.55 -1.55
N TYR A 253 -5.78 8.48 -1.77
CA TYR A 253 -6.23 7.09 -1.65
C TYR A 253 -5.36 6.42 -0.59
N PRO A 254 -5.95 5.74 0.41
CA PRO A 254 -5.20 5.08 1.47
C PRO A 254 -4.54 3.77 1.00
N ASN A 255 -3.49 3.39 1.73
CA ASN A 255 -2.92 2.05 1.62
C ASN A 255 -3.81 1.01 2.31
N LEU A 256 -3.52 -0.27 2.07
CA LEU A 256 -4.24 -1.42 2.60
C LEU A 256 -4.28 -1.40 4.13
N ASP A 257 -3.16 -1.12 4.78
CA ASP A 257 -3.04 -1.11 6.25
C ASP A 257 -3.92 -0.05 6.89
N LEU A 258 -3.94 1.16 6.32
CA LEU A 258 -4.75 2.27 6.78
C LEU A 258 -6.25 1.95 6.64
N GLN A 259 -6.67 1.35 5.53
CA GLN A 259 -8.05 0.89 5.36
C GLN A 259 -8.40 -0.23 6.32
N LEU A 260 -7.49 -1.18 6.55
CA LEU A 260 -7.70 -2.29 7.49
C LEU A 260 -7.86 -1.77 8.92
N LEU A 261 -7.04 -0.79 9.32
CA LEU A 261 -7.18 -0.11 10.60
C LEU A 261 -8.53 0.59 10.72
N ARG A 262 -8.97 1.32 9.67
CA ARG A 262 -10.29 1.98 9.65
C ARG A 262 -11.42 0.95 9.78
N ALA A 263 -11.39 -0.14 9.01
CA ALA A 263 -12.36 -1.22 9.10
C ALA A 263 -12.41 -1.81 10.53
N GLY A 264 -11.25 -2.07 11.13
CA GLY A 264 -11.13 -2.57 12.51
C GLY A 264 -11.58 -1.58 13.60
N MET A 265 -11.69 -0.29 13.26
CA MET A 265 -12.17 0.78 14.13
C MET A 265 -13.63 1.21 13.86
N GLY A 266 -14.32 0.57 12.90
CA GLY A 266 -15.69 0.94 12.52
C GLY A 266 -15.78 2.15 11.59
N TRP A 267 -14.85 2.26 10.63
CA TRP A 267 -14.80 3.30 9.60
C TRP A 267 -14.80 4.75 10.10
N PRO A 268 -13.90 5.12 11.03
CA PRO A 268 -13.71 6.52 11.35
C PRO A 268 -13.31 7.31 10.11
N GLU A 269 -13.67 8.60 10.10
CA GLU A 269 -13.12 9.54 9.13
C GLU A 269 -11.60 9.55 9.27
N ALA A 270 -10.93 9.52 8.13
CA ALA A 270 -9.50 9.67 8.03
C ALA A 270 -9.22 10.89 7.15
N ILE A 271 -8.33 11.77 7.62
CA ILE A 271 -8.01 13.04 6.98
C ILE A 271 -6.50 13.10 6.76
N VAL A 272 -6.08 13.32 5.53
CA VAL A 272 -4.68 13.67 5.23
C VAL A 272 -4.48 15.14 5.58
N ARG A 273 -3.61 15.44 6.55
CA ARG A 273 -3.20 16.82 6.86
C ARG A 273 -1.94 17.15 6.07
N ALA A 274 -2.02 18.21 5.29
CA ALA A 274 -0.89 18.67 4.50
C ALA A 274 -0.77 20.19 4.54
N GLY A 275 0.45 20.69 4.66
CA GLY A 275 0.82 22.09 4.58
C GLY A 275 1.71 22.39 3.36
N PRO A 276 2.34 23.58 3.33
CA PRO A 276 3.19 24.01 2.20
C PRO A 276 4.39 23.08 1.93
N ALA A 277 4.92 22.45 2.99
CA ALA A 277 6.08 21.57 2.91
C ALA A 277 5.74 20.13 2.45
N GLY A 278 4.47 19.73 2.47
CA GLY A 278 4.02 18.39 2.13
C GLY A 278 3.03 17.83 3.15
N VAL A 279 2.99 16.51 3.30
CA VAL A 279 2.13 15.83 4.27
C VAL A 279 2.73 15.94 5.68
N ASP A 280 1.92 16.38 6.64
CA ASP A 280 2.36 16.46 8.06
C ASP A 280 1.96 15.21 8.85
N GLY A 281 0.96 14.49 8.37
CA GLY A 281 0.47 13.26 8.99
C GLY A 281 -0.96 12.94 8.58
N ILE A 282 -1.44 11.80 9.06
CA ILE A 282 -2.80 11.34 8.81
C ILE A 282 -3.56 11.30 10.15
N GLN A 283 -4.69 11.99 10.20
CA GLN A 283 -5.60 11.96 11.35
C GLN A 283 -6.64 10.87 11.15
N ILE A 284 -6.85 10.01 12.15
CA ILE A 284 -7.92 9.01 12.17
C ILE A 284 -8.61 9.07 13.53
N ALA A 285 -9.89 9.42 13.56
CA ALA A 285 -10.59 9.73 14.80
C ALA A 285 -9.75 10.68 15.68
N ASN A 286 -9.35 10.27 16.88
CA ASN A 286 -8.56 11.07 17.82
C ASN A 286 -7.04 10.80 17.75
N HIS A 287 -6.57 9.98 16.81
CA HIS A 287 -5.16 9.61 16.67
C HIS A 287 -4.52 10.27 15.46
N ARG A 288 -3.30 10.79 15.65
CA ARG A 288 -2.45 11.29 14.57
C ARG A 288 -1.35 10.27 14.29
N ILE A 289 -1.26 9.82 13.04
CA ILE A 289 -0.16 9.01 12.53
C ILE A 289 0.87 9.96 11.89
N PRO A 290 2.10 10.05 12.44
CA PRO A 290 3.14 10.89 11.86
C PRO A 290 3.64 10.30 10.54
N THR A 291 3.87 11.16 9.56
CA THR A 291 4.46 10.79 8.27
C THR A 291 5.60 11.74 7.91
N ASP A 292 6.41 11.36 6.93
CA ASP A 292 7.25 12.32 6.20
C ASP A 292 6.40 13.20 5.25
N GLU A 293 7.06 14.15 4.58
CA GLU A 293 6.43 15.09 3.65
C GLU A 293 5.78 14.43 2.43
N THR A 294 6.13 13.16 2.15
CA THR A 294 5.54 12.34 1.08
C THR A 294 4.39 11.46 1.58
N GLY A 295 4.03 11.54 2.86
CA GLY A 295 2.95 10.73 3.44
C GLY A 295 3.36 9.29 3.76
N LYS A 296 4.67 9.01 3.87
CA LYS A 296 5.16 7.70 4.32
C LYS A 296 5.32 7.67 5.84
N MET A 297 4.93 6.56 6.43
CA MET A 297 5.12 6.29 7.86
C MET A 297 6.38 5.46 8.06
N LEU A 298 7.18 5.83 9.06
CA LEU A 298 8.29 5.02 9.53
C LEU A 298 7.77 3.74 10.19
N LEU A 299 8.26 2.58 9.73
CA LEU A 299 7.89 1.29 10.27
C LEU A 299 8.59 1.03 11.60
N ASN A 300 7.86 0.42 12.53
CA ASN A 300 8.46 -0.18 13.71
C ASN A 300 8.85 -1.62 13.44
N HIS A 301 10.13 -1.96 13.68
CA HIS A 301 10.61 -3.33 13.59
C HIS A 301 10.36 -4.09 14.91
N TYR A 302 9.40 -5.02 14.90
CA TYR A 302 9.05 -5.82 16.08
C TYR A 302 10.02 -6.97 16.35
N GLY A 303 10.74 -7.44 15.34
CA GLY A 303 11.65 -8.57 15.47
C GLY A 303 11.74 -9.36 14.18
N PRO A 304 12.43 -10.51 14.18
CA PRO A 304 12.57 -11.36 13.00
C PRO A 304 11.21 -11.94 12.53
N ARG A 305 11.23 -12.62 11.39
CA ARG A 305 10.08 -13.38 10.87
C ARG A 305 9.49 -14.27 11.97
N GLY A 306 8.17 -14.28 12.07
CA GLY A 306 7.45 -15.02 13.12
C GLY A 306 7.16 -14.21 14.39
N SER A 307 7.55 -12.93 14.46
CA SER A 307 7.20 -12.06 15.60
C SER A 307 5.68 -11.87 15.74
N PHE A 308 4.97 -11.70 14.63
CA PHE A 308 3.51 -11.72 14.60
C PHE A 308 2.99 -13.15 14.50
N ALA A 309 1.78 -13.43 15.00
CA ALA A 309 1.17 -14.74 14.87
C ALA A 309 0.94 -15.08 13.39
N HIS A 310 1.48 -16.21 12.93
CA HIS A 310 1.25 -16.73 11.58
C HIS A 310 0.40 -17.99 11.66
N VAL A 311 -0.67 -18.03 10.89
CA VAL A 311 -1.56 -19.19 10.77
C VAL A 311 -1.59 -19.62 9.31
N PRO A 312 -1.25 -20.87 8.98
CA PRO A 312 -1.41 -21.40 7.63
C PRO A 312 -2.88 -21.32 7.19
N ALA A 313 -3.15 -20.84 5.97
CA ALA A 313 -4.50 -20.63 5.48
C ALA A 313 -5.37 -21.89 5.35
N TRP A 314 -4.76 -23.10 5.37
CA TRP A 314 -5.51 -24.36 5.29
C TRP A 314 -6.25 -24.73 6.59
N ARG A 315 -5.92 -24.10 7.73
CA ARG A 315 -6.54 -24.33 9.04
C ARG A 315 -7.80 -23.52 9.24
#